data_AF-A0A7C7F016-F1
#
_entry.id   AF-A0A7C7F016-F1
#
_cell.length_a   1.000
_cell.length_b   1.000
_cell.length_c   1.000
_cell.angle_alpha   90.00
_cell.angle_beta   90.00
_cell.angle_gamma   90.00
#
_symmetry.space_group_name_H-M   'P 1'
#
loop_
_entity.id
_entity.type
_entity.pdbx_description
1 polymer ?
#
loop_
_entity_poly.entity_id
_entity_poly.type
_entity_poly.pdbx_seq_one_letter_code
_entity_poly.pdbx_strand_id
1 'polypeptide(L)'
;MLQESLSTWQIVLILVLVVIVVAVTVGAIVFFNLYKRSRGYTRKMVIRRLSQKDTRRYSHFDTVLKEFVIGDVEDWLRKHGFTQIKFVPRLRKNESRLKIFCRYHNLALTIVFDETGFEYRVHVSGYATKRHADGGARQDYRNDFQCEKMIGELAGMLEKDDRLKKNQGLHR
;
A
#
# COMPACT_ATOMS: atom_id res chain seq x y z
N MET A 1 54.84 8.90 23.12
CA MET A 1 53.58 8.45 22.49
C MET A 1 53.05 7.29 23.32
N LEU A 2 52.10 7.54 24.22
CA LEU A 2 51.48 6.49 25.04
C LEU A 2 50.35 5.86 24.21
N GLN A 3 50.56 4.60 23.82
CA GLN A 3 49.54 3.78 23.20
C GLN A 3 48.74 3.13 24.33
N GLU A 4 47.60 3.73 24.70
CA GLU A 4 46.68 3.13 25.66
C GLU A 4 46.12 1.83 25.07
N SER A 5 46.48 0.70 25.66
CA SER A 5 45.96 -0.60 25.26
C SER A 5 44.52 -0.75 25.78
N LEU A 6 43.62 -1.14 24.88
CA LEU A 6 42.24 -1.48 25.23
C LEU A 6 42.24 -2.67 26.20
N SER A 7 41.48 -2.56 27.28
CA SER A 7 41.27 -3.68 28.20
C SER A 7 40.55 -4.83 27.50
N THR A 8 40.79 -6.06 27.95
CA THR A 8 40.13 -7.27 27.43
C THR A 8 38.61 -7.13 27.41
N TRP A 9 38.02 -6.47 28.42
CA TRP A 9 36.59 -6.19 28.49
C TRP A 9 36.09 -5.24 27.41
N GLN A 10 36.87 -4.20 27.07
CA GLN A 10 36.54 -3.29 25.96
C GLN A 10 36.58 -4.03 24.62
N ILE A 11 37.54 -4.93 24.42
CA ILE A 11 37.61 -5.75 23.21
C ILE A 11 36.37 -6.65 23.08
N VAL A 12 35.97 -7.31 24.17
CA VAL A 12 34.75 -8.15 24.19
C VAL A 12 33.49 -7.32 23.87
N LEU A 13 33.37 -6.13 24.46
CA LEU A 13 32.20 -5.26 24.25
C LEU A 13 32.10 -4.78 22.79
N ILE A 14 33.24 -4.46 22.16
CA ILE A 14 33.30 -4.11 20.73
C ILE A 14 32.86 -5.30 19.87
N LEU A 15 33.33 -6.51 20.16
CA LEU A 15 32.92 -7.71 19.41
C LEU A 15 31.42 -7.98 19.52
N VAL A 16 30.84 -7.84 20.71
CA VAL A 16 29.39 -7.99 20.91
C VAL A 16 28.60 -6.95 20.10
N LEU A 17 29.04 -5.69 20.12
CA LEU A 17 28.40 -4.63 19.32
C LEU A 17 28.45 -4.93 17.82
N VAL A 18 29.61 -5.39 17.31
CA VAL A 18 29.75 -5.78 15.90
C VAL A 18 28.79 -6.91 15.54
N VAL A 19 28.66 -7.94 16.39
CA VAL A 19 27.73 -9.05 16.16
C VAL A 19 26.29 -8.57 16.12
N ILE A 20 25.89 -7.66 17.03
CA ILE A 20 24.53 -7.09 17.05
C ILE A 20 24.26 -6.32 15.76
N VAL A 21 25.18 -5.45 15.32
CA VAL A 21 25.01 -4.66 14.09
C VAL A 21 24.87 -5.56 12.87
N VAL A 22 25.70 -6.61 12.76
CA VAL A 22 25.60 -7.60 11.68
C VAL A 22 24.25 -8.32 11.72
N ALA A 23 23.82 -8.79 12.90
CA ALA A 23 22.53 -9.48 13.05
C ALA A 23 21.34 -8.61 12.64
N VAL A 24 21.31 -7.34 13.04
CA VAL A 24 20.27 -6.37 12.65
C VAL A 24 20.27 -6.16 11.14
N THR A 25 21.45 -6.01 10.53
CA THR A 25 21.60 -5.77 9.09
C THR A 25 21.13 -6.99 8.28
N VAL A 26 21.54 -8.20 8.67
CA VAL A 26 21.08 -9.45 8.05
C VAL A 26 19.57 -9.61 8.20
N GLY A 27 19.02 -9.32 9.39
CA GLY A 27 17.57 -9.35 9.62
C GLY A 27 16.81 -8.39 8.70
N ALA A 28 17.31 -7.16 8.53
CA ALA A 28 16.72 -6.16 7.63
C ALA A 28 16.76 -6.62 6.16
N ILE A 29 17.87 -7.22 5.71
CA ILE A 29 18.01 -7.73 4.34
C ILE A 29 17.05 -8.90 4.08
N VAL A 30 16.96 -9.86 5.01
CA VAL A 30 16.03 -11.00 4.89
C VAL A 30 14.59 -10.51 4.89
N PHE A 31 14.23 -9.60 5.80
CA PHE A 31 12.91 -9.00 5.85
C PHE A 31 12.56 -8.27 4.55
N PHE A 32 13.49 -7.46 4.03
CA PHE A 32 13.30 -6.75 2.76
C PHE A 32 13.12 -7.72 1.58
N ASN A 33 13.89 -8.79 1.52
CA ASN A 33 13.77 -9.81 0.47
C ASN A 33 12.44 -10.59 0.55
N LEU A 34 12.00 -10.98 1.75
CA LEU A 34 10.71 -11.63 1.95
C LEU A 34 9.54 -10.69 1.60
N TYR A 35 9.64 -9.43 2.01
CA TYR A 35 8.69 -8.38 1.67
C TYR A 35 8.57 -8.20 0.15
N LYS A 36 9.71 -8.12 -0.55
CA LYS A 36 9.77 -8.02 -2.01
C LYS A 36 9.18 -9.26 -2.70
N ARG A 37 9.45 -10.47 -2.17
CA ARG A 37 8.94 -11.74 -2.71
C ARG A 37 7.41 -11.84 -2.64
N SER A 38 6.79 -11.38 -1.55
CA SER A 38 5.34 -11.35 -1.39
C SER A 38 4.65 -10.38 -2.39
N ARG A 39 5.21 -9.18 -2.59
CA ARG A 39 4.75 -8.25 -3.65
C ARG A 39 4.92 -8.84 -5.06
N GLY A 40 6.00 -9.58 -5.30
CA GLY A 40 6.32 -10.17 -6.60
C GLY A 40 5.33 -11.23 -7.07
N TYR A 41 4.90 -12.15 -6.19
CA TYR A 41 3.94 -13.21 -6.54
C TYR A 41 2.60 -12.62 -7.04
N THR A 42 2.16 -11.59 -6.34
CA THR A 42 0.93 -10.86 -6.58
C THR A 42 0.92 -10.18 -7.95
N ARG A 43 2.00 -9.47 -8.30
CA ARG A 43 2.15 -8.84 -9.63
C ARG A 43 2.29 -9.87 -10.76
N LYS A 44 2.98 -10.99 -10.53
CA LYS A 44 3.13 -12.06 -11.54
C LYS A 44 1.78 -12.64 -12.00
N MET A 45 0.83 -12.82 -11.08
CA MET A 45 -0.51 -13.29 -11.45
C MET A 45 -1.25 -12.28 -12.33
N VAL A 46 -1.13 -10.98 -12.02
CA VAL A 46 -1.72 -9.91 -12.82
C VAL A 46 -1.09 -9.85 -14.21
N ILE A 47 0.24 -9.90 -14.29
CA ILE A 47 0.98 -9.94 -15.57
C ILE A 47 0.50 -11.11 -16.43
N ARG A 48 0.37 -12.31 -15.85
CA ARG A 48 -0.11 -13.49 -16.57
C ARG A 48 -1.53 -13.31 -17.13
N ARG A 49 -2.42 -12.68 -16.37
CA ARG A 49 -3.77 -12.37 -16.87
C ARG A 49 -3.73 -11.37 -18.02
N LEU A 50 -2.96 -10.31 -17.87
CA LEU A 50 -2.84 -9.26 -18.88
C LEU A 50 -2.22 -9.81 -20.18
N SER A 51 -1.20 -10.68 -20.09
CA SER A 51 -0.56 -11.30 -21.26
C SER A 51 -1.45 -12.27 -22.05
N GLN A 52 -2.59 -12.67 -21.50
CA GLN A 52 -3.56 -13.54 -22.18
C GLN A 52 -4.57 -12.75 -23.02
N LYS A 53 -4.57 -11.41 -22.96
CA LYS A 53 -5.49 -10.54 -23.68
C LYS A 53 -4.74 -9.61 -24.63
N ASP A 54 -5.38 -9.28 -25.74
CA ASP A 54 -4.96 -8.17 -26.60
C ASP A 54 -5.18 -6.84 -25.85
N THR A 55 -4.19 -5.96 -25.86
CA THR A 55 -4.24 -4.63 -25.24
C THR A 55 -5.38 -3.77 -25.77
N ARG A 56 -5.79 -3.96 -27.02
CA ARG A 56 -6.94 -3.27 -27.63
C ARG A 56 -8.29 -3.69 -27.04
N ARG A 57 -8.32 -4.79 -26.28
CA ARG A 57 -9.51 -5.36 -25.64
C ARG A 57 -9.48 -5.23 -24.12
N TYR A 58 -8.60 -4.38 -23.59
CA TYR A 58 -8.54 -4.17 -22.15
C TYR A 58 -9.80 -3.48 -21.68
N SER A 59 -10.41 -4.06 -20.65
CA SER A 59 -11.44 -3.37 -19.86
C SER A 59 -10.81 -2.24 -19.04
N HIS A 60 -11.63 -1.34 -18.49
CA HIS A 60 -11.17 -0.37 -17.50
C HIS A 60 -10.47 -1.04 -16.31
N PHE A 61 -10.97 -2.19 -15.87
CA PHE A 61 -10.32 -2.97 -14.81
C PHE A 61 -8.94 -3.50 -15.23
N ASP A 62 -8.80 -4.01 -16.46
CA ASP A 62 -7.49 -4.46 -16.97
C ASP A 62 -6.50 -3.27 -17.09
N THR A 63 -7.00 -2.06 -17.40
CA THR A 63 -6.19 -0.82 -17.35
C THR A 63 -5.71 -0.50 -15.93
N VAL A 64 -6.59 -0.55 -14.92
CA VAL A 64 -6.20 -0.38 -13.50
C VAL A 64 -5.17 -1.44 -13.08
N LEU A 65 -5.34 -2.69 -13.52
CA LEU A 65 -4.39 -3.76 -13.24
C LEU A 65 -3.02 -3.51 -13.90
N LYS A 66 -2.99 -2.94 -15.11
CA LYS A 66 -1.75 -2.54 -15.79
C LYS A 66 -1.03 -1.44 -15.01
N GLU A 67 -1.74 -0.38 -14.62
CA GLU A 67 -1.21 0.72 -13.80
C GLU A 67 -0.68 0.22 -12.45
N PHE A 68 -1.39 -0.73 -11.82
CA PHE A 68 -0.95 -1.39 -10.60
C PHE A 68 0.38 -2.16 -10.78
N VAL A 69 0.53 -2.87 -11.89
CA VAL A 69 1.75 -3.66 -12.17
C VAL A 69 2.95 -2.75 -12.37
N ILE A 70 2.76 -1.62 -13.07
CA ILE A 70 3.82 -0.65 -13.38
C ILE A 70 4.21 0.13 -12.11
N GLY A 71 3.26 0.44 -11.25
CA GLY A 71 3.50 1.11 -9.96
C GLY A 71 2.70 2.40 -9.79
N ASP A 72 2.15 2.93 -10.86
CA ASP A 72 1.49 4.23 -10.93
C ASP A 72 0.39 4.40 -9.87
N VAL A 73 -0.41 3.35 -9.62
CA VAL A 73 -1.46 3.40 -8.57
C VAL A 73 -0.88 3.65 -7.18
N GLU A 74 0.27 3.04 -6.85
CA GLU A 74 0.94 3.30 -5.57
C GLU A 74 1.50 4.72 -5.52
N ASP A 75 2.06 5.20 -6.62
CA ASP A 75 2.67 6.52 -6.71
C ASP A 75 1.62 7.64 -6.61
N TRP A 76 0.47 7.50 -7.28
CA TRP A 76 -0.65 8.43 -7.17
C TRP A 76 -1.22 8.48 -5.75
N LEU A 77 -1.40 7.32 -5.11
CA LEU A 77 -1.81 7.28 -3.71
C LEU A 77 -0.79 8.01 -2.81
N ARG A 78 0.51 7.80 -2.99
CA ARG A 78 1.54 8.49 -2.21
C ARG A 78 1.58 9.99 -2.47
N LYS A 79 1.46 10.40 -3.73
CA LYS A 79 1.38 11.82 -4.17
C LYS A 79 0.24 12.56 -3.47
N HIS A 80 -0.87 11.86 -3.22
CA HIS A 80 -2.01 12.40 -2.50
C HIS A 80 -1.97 12.17 -0.98
N GLY A 81 -0.84 11.76 -0.39
CA GLY A 81 -0.70 11.68 1.07
C GLY A 81 -1.23 10.39 1.71
N PHE A 82 -1.60 9.38 0.91
CA PHE A 82 -1.97 8.08 1.46
C PHE A 82 -0.73 7.30 1.96
N THR A 83 -0.91 6.57 3.05
CA THR A 83 0.13 5.79 3.73
C THR A 83 -0.34 4.35 3.97
N GLN A 84 0.58 3.48 4.43
CA GLN A 84 0.30 2.08 4.74
C GLN A 84 -0.42 1.31 3.61
N ILE A 85 -0.04 1.59 2.36
CA ILE A 85 -0.69 1.06 1.16
C ILE A 85 -0.38 -0.42 0.99
N LYS A 86 -1.42 -1.25 0.90
CA LYS A 86 -1.36 -2.69 0.68
C LYS A 86 -2.33 -3.12 -0.41
N PHE A 87 -1.79 -3.75 -1.45
CA PHE A 87 -2.55 -4.29 -2.58
C PHE A 87 -2.86 -5.77 -2.38
N VAL A 88 -4.10 -6.16 -2.66
CA VAL A 88 -4.61 -7.54 -2.59
C VAL A 88 -5.46 -7.82 -3.84
N PRO A 89 -4.84 -8.16 -4.98
CA PRO A 89 -5.56 -8.65 -6.14
C PRO A 89 -6.05 -10.08 -5.89
N ARG A 90 -7.22 -10.37 -6.41
CA ARG A 90 -7.84 -11.68 -6.46
C ARG A 90 -8.34 -11.86 -7.88
N LEU A 91 -7.68 -12.72 -8.65
CA LEU A 91 -8.01 -12.99 -10.04
C LEU A 91 -8.58 -14.40 -10.15
N ARG A 92 -9.90 -14.52 -10.27
CA ARG A 92 -10.61 -15.77 -10.49
C ARG A 92 -11.53 -15.63 -11.70
N LYS A 93 -11.87 -16.77 -12.33
CA LYS A 93 -12.70 -16.84 -13.55
C LYS A 93 -13.99 -16.01 -13.46
N ASN A 94 -14.63 -15.99 -12.28
CA ASN A 94 -15.94 -15.33 -12.07
C ASN A 94 -15.88 -14.16 -11.07
N GLU A 95 -14.72 -13.87 -10.50
CA GLU A 95 -14.56 -12.81 -9.51
C GLU A 95 -13.11 -12.31 -9.59
N SER A 96 -12.91 -11.27 -10.39
CA SER A 96 -11.62 -10.61 -10.50
C SER A 96 -11.73 -9.20 -9.91
N ARG A 97 -10.89 -8.92 -8.92
CA ARG A 97 -10.87 -7.63 -8.22
C ARG A 97 -9.49 -7.27 -7.69
N LEU A 98 -9.23 -5.97 -7.56
CA LEU A 98 -8.07 -5.41 -6.87
C LEU A 98 -8.55 -4.68 -5.63
N LYS A 99 -8.18 -5.18 -4.45
CA LYS A 99 -8.41 -4.46 -3.18
C LYS A 99 -7.15 -3.69 -2.78
N ILE A 100 -7.32 -2.47 -2.30
CA ILE A 100 -6.28 -1.62 -1.76
C ILE A 100 -6.68 -1.23 -0.35
N PHE A 101 -5.82 -1.53 0.61
CA PHE A 101 -5.95 -1.00 1.97
C PHE A 101 -4.93 0.12 2.12
N CYS A 102 -5.35 1.27 2.62
CA CYS A 102 -4.47 2.41 2.86
C CYS A 102 -4.97 3.25 4.03
N ARG A 103 -4.19 4.25 4.43
CA ARG A 103 -4.59 5.26 5.41
C ARG A 103 -4.43 6.65 4.85
N TYR A 104 -5.36 7.52 5.20
CA TYR A 104 -5.30 8.95 4.94
C TYR A 104 -5.40 9.65 6.30
N HIS A 105 -4.26 10.10 6.82
CA HIS A 105 -4.10 10.50 8.23
C HIS A 105 -4.64 9.42 9.21
N ASN A 106 -5.63 9.77 10.04
CA ASN A 106 -6.27 8.85 10.99
C ASN A 106 -7.29 7.90 10.34
N LEU A 107 -7.76 8.19 9.12
CA LEU A 107 -8.76 7.39 8.42
C LEU A 107 -8.12 6.16 7.78
N ALA A 108 -8.72 4.99 7.99
CA ALA A 108 -8.34 3.77 7.29
C ALA A 108 -9.30 3.55 6.13
N LEU A 109 -8.79 3.12 4.97
CA LEU A 109 -9.58 3.00 3.76
C LEU A 109 -9.41 1.64 3.11
N THR A 110 -10.50 1.19 2.49
CA THR A 110 -10.50 0.07 1.54
C THR A 110 -11.01 0.59 0.20
N ILE A 111 -10.22 0.50 -0.86
CA ILE A 111 -10.63 0.76 -2.25
C ILE A 111 -10.71 -0.60 -2.96
N VAL A 112 -11.78 -0.85 -3.71
CA VAL A 112 -11.99 -2.09 -4.46
C VAL A 112 -12.30 -1.74 -5.91
N PHE A 113 -11.53 -2.31 -6.83
CA PHE A 113 -11.82 -2.29 -8.26
C PHE A 113 -12.24 -3.69 -8.70
N ASP A 114 -13.24 -3.79 -9.56
CA ASP A 114 -13.65 -5.02 -10.24
C ASP A 114 -14.01 -4.74 -11.70
N GLU A 115 -14.53 -5.73 -12.43
CA GLU A 115 -14.85 -5.61 -13.86
C GLU A 115 -15.88 -4.52 -14.20
N THR A 116 -16.71 -4.13 -13.24
CA THR A 116 -17.84 -3.22 -13.48
C THR A 116 -17.60 -1.80 -12.97
N GLY A 117 -16.70 -1.64 -12.00
CA GLY A 117 -16.44 -0.34 -11.42
C GLY A 117 -15.53 -0.39 -10.20
N PHE A 118 -15.70 0.61 -9.35
CA PHE A 118 -14.97 0.72 -8.10
C PHE A 118 -15.86 1.14 -6.93
N GLU A 119 -15.47 0.76 -5.72
CA GLU A 119 -16.05 1.24 -4.47
C GLU A 119 -14.92 1.61 -3.51
N TYR A 120 -15.15 2.55 -2.61
CA TYR A 120 -14.25 2.80 -1.49
C TYR A 120 -15.03 2.83 -0.18
N ARG A 121 -14.38 2.49 0.93
CA ARG A 121 -14.96 2.54 2.27
C ARG A 121 -13.98 3.19 3.23
N VAL A 122 -14.49 4.11 4.04
CA VAL A 122 -13.73 4.82 5.07
C VAL A 122 -14.08 4.24 6.44
N HIS A 123 -13.06 3.81 7.16
CA HIS A 123 -13.12 3.24 8.50
C HIS A 123 -12.42 4.20 9.48
N VAL A 124 -13.09 4.53 10.58
CA VAL A 124 -12.48 5.33 11.66
C VAL A 124 -11.94 4.37 12.73
N SER A 125 -10.63 4.41 13.00
CA SER A 125 -10.06 3.59 14.08
C SER A 125 -10.50 4.13 15.45
N GLY A 126 -11.05 3.27 16.31
CA GLY A 126 -11.43 3.61 17.70
C GLY A 126 -12.92 3.54 18.00
N TYR A 127 -13.78 3.40 17.00
CA TYR A 127 -15.21 3.14 17.21
C TYR A 127 -15.46 1.63 17.19
N ALA A 128 -15.75 1.06 18.36
CA ALA A 128 -16.28 -0.30 18.48
C ALA A 128 -17.60 -0.39 17.69
N THR A 129 -17.53 -1.02 16.51
CA THR A 129 -18.59 -1.80 15.83
C THR A 129 -20.05 -1.53 16.24
N LYS A 130 -20.47 -0.26 16.20
CA LYS A 130 -21.89 0.10 16.31
C LYS A 130 -22.28 0.89 15.07
N ARG A 131 -22.87 0.12 14.13
CA ARG A 131 -23.43 0.55 12.85
C ARG A 131 -22.40 1.13 11.90
N HIS A 132 -21.99 0.30 10.95
CA HIS A 132 -21.40 0.76 9.70
C HIS A 132 -22.31 1.85 9.12
N ALA A 133 -21.89 3.10 9.22
CA ALA A 133 -22.21 4.04 8.16
C ALA A 133 -21.41 3.52 6.95
N ASP A 134 -21.99 2.54 6.25
CA ASP A 134 -21.53 2.01 4.96
C ASP A 134 -21.65 3.15 3.93
N GLY A 135 -20.81 4.18 4.07
CA GLY A 135 -20.72 5.29 3.13
C GLY A 135 -19.90 4.93 1.89
N GLY A 136 -19.93 3.67 1.47
CA GLY A 136 -19.25 3.23 0.26
C GLY A 136 -20.16 3.42 -0.93
N ALA A 137 -19.89 4.46 -1.73
CA ALA A 137 -20.54 4.61 -3.02
C ALA A 137 -19.83 3.73 -4.05
N ARG A 138 -20.54 2.71 -4.57
CA ARG A 138 -20.12 2.00 -5.78
C ARG A 138 -20.31 2.94 -6.96
N GLN A 139 -19.30 3.05 -7.81
CA GLN A 139 -19.33 3.82 -9.04
C GLN A 139 -18.93 2.92 -10.20
N ASP A 140 -19.76 2.91 -11.23
CA ASP A 140 -19.44 2.21 -12.47
C ASP A 140 -18.37 2.99 -13.25
N TYR A 141 -17.61 2.27 -14.07
CA TYR A 141 -16.65 2.93 -14.94
C TYR A 141 -17.35 3.80 -15.99
N ARG A 142 -16.90 5.05 -16.10
CA ARG A 142 -17.25 5.93 -17.22
C ARG A 142 -16.24 5.75 -18.34
N ASN A 143 -16.63 6.09 -19.57
CA ASN A 143 -15.76 5.97 -20.76
C ASN A 143 -14.44 6.75 -20.62
N ASP A 144 -14.43 7.83 -19.85
CA ASP A 144 -13.29 8.70 -19.55
C ASP A 144 -12.61 8.37 -18.20
N PHE A 145 -12.87 7.19 -17.62
CA PHE A 145 -12.33 6.81 -16.33
C PHE A 145 -10.79 6.85 -16.32
N GLN A 146 -10.26 7.59 -15.35
CA GLN A 146 -8.83 7.68 -15.07
C GLN A 146 -8.58 7.43 -13.58
N CYS A 147 -7.74 6.46 -13.27
CA CYS A 147 -7.48 6.04 -11.89
C CYS A 147 -6.82 7.17 -11.07
N GLU A 148 -5.87 7.91 -11.65
CA GLU A 148 -5.25 9.08 -11.01
C GLU A 148 -6.30 10.12 -10.61
N LYS A 149 -7.19 10.49 -11.53
CA LYS A 149 -8.25 11.47 -11.28
C LYS A 149 -9.17 11.01 -10.15
N MET A 150 -9.59 9.74 -10.17
CA MET A 150 -10.40 9.15 -9.10
C MET A 150 -9.71 9.22 -7.74
N ILE A 151 -8.40 8.90 -7.67
CA ILE A 151 -7.63 8.99 -6.42
C ILE A 151 -7.55 10.45 -5.93
N GLY A 152 -7.34 11.40 -6.83
CA GLY A 152 -7.32 12.82 -6.50
C GLY A 152 -8.66 13.33 -5.99
N GLU A 153 -9.77 12.93 -6.62
CA GLU A 153 -11.13 13.23 -6.16
C GLU A 153 -11.40 12.64 -4.78
N LEU A 154 -11.02 11.37 -4.56
CA LEU A 154 -11.14 10.71 -3.26
C LEU A 154 -10.35 11.44 -2.19
N ALA A 155 -9.10 11.84 -2.46
CA ALA A 155 -8.30 12.62 -1.54
C ALA A 155 -8.98 13.96 -1.18
N GLY A 156 -9.49 14.67 -2.20
CA GLY A 156 -10.21 15.93 -2.00
C GLY A 156 -11.51 15.77 -1.20
N MET A 157 -12.19 14.62 -1.31
CA MET A 157 -13.34 14.28 -0.46
C MET A 157 -12.92 14.01 0.98
N LEU A 158 -11.85 13.24 1.20
CA LEU A 158 -11.36 12.92 2.55
C LEU A 158 -10.83 14.15 3.29
N GLU A 159 -10.24 15.09 2.56
CA GLU A 159 -9.75 16.36 3.11
C GLU A 159 -10.86 17.20 3.74
N LYS A 160 -12.10 17.01 3.27
CA LYS A 160 -13.32 17.66 3.76
C LYS A 160 -14.13 16.78 4.71
N ASP A 161 -13.66 15.58 5.04
CA ASP A 161 -14.34 14.68 5.97
C ASP A 161 -14.18 15.18 7.41
N ASP A 162 -15.28 15.49 8.10
CA ASP A 162 -15.26 16.03 9.47
C ASP A 162 -14.57 15.09 10.48
N ARG A 163 -14.43 13.81 10.15
CA ARG A 163 -13.77 12.80 10.99
C ARG A 163 -12.25 12.82 10.80
N LEU A 164 -11.75 13.56 9.82
CA LEU A 164 -10.34 13.70 9.53
C LEU A 164 -9.62 14.43 10.67
N LYS A 165 -8.63 13.76 11.24
CA LYS A 165 -7.67 14.32 12.18
C LYS A 165 -6.33 14.35 11.49
N LYS A 166 -5.98 15.51 10.95
CA LYS A 166 -4.60 15.79 10.53
C LYS A 166 -3.79 15.84 11.82
N ASN A 167 -3.00 14.80 12.11
CA ASN A 167 -2.15 14.80 13.29
C ASN A 167 -1.30 16.08 13.29
N GLN A 168 -1.64 17.05 14.13
CA GLN A 168 -0.73 18.11 14.53
C GLN A 168 0.32 17.44 15.43
N GLY A 169 1.54 17.27 14.92
CA GLY A 169 2.69 16.87 15.71
C GLY A 169 3.02 15.38 15.72
N LEU A 170 3.88 14.97 14.78
CA LEU A 170 4.98 14.06 15.09
C LEU A 170 6.26 14.91 15.28
N HIS A 171 6.22 15.79 16.28
CA HIS A 171 7.42 16.24 16.97
C HIS A 171 7.45 15.51 18.31
N ARG A 172 8.09 14.34 18.33
CA ARG A 172 8.79 13.79 19.50
C ARG A 172 9.89 12.88 18.98
#